data_AF-A0A7S2MT21-F1
#
_entry.id   AF-A0A7S2MT21-F1
#
_cell.length_a   1.000
_cell.length_b   1.000
_cell.length_c   1.000
_cell.angle_alpha   90.00
_cell.angle_beta   90.00
_cell.angle_gamma   90.00
#
_symmetry.space_group_name_H-M   'P 1'
#
loop_
_entity.id
_entity.type
_entity.pdbx_description
1 polymer ?
#
loop_
_entity_poly.entity_id
_entity_poly.type
_entity_poly.pdbx_seq_one_letter_code
_entity_poly.pdbx_strand_id
1 'polypeptide(L)'
;WGAGARDVGSGALNGCGVEVGRGSANKLDKNDPIQAHYRKSGGLSAITGAFGDKKTMYCHHLSADGRFAVRALAASAAAGGKRPRSAADVWAAIGKRPCVGRFAYNPRRGTLVCGEITEAGHDNTCNKETCPFLASGLP
;
A
#
# COMPACT_ATOMS: atom_id res chain seq x y z
N TRP A 1 -3.75 19.18 -1.52
CA TRP A 1 -2.82 19.19 -2.66
C TRP A 1 -1.46 19.59 -2.10
N GLY A 2 -0.73 18.60 -1.55
CA GLY A 2 0.50 18.81 -0.77
C GLY A 2 1.73 18.40 -1.56
N ALA A 3 2.86 19.01 -1.23
CA ALA A 3 4.15 18.94 -1.90
C ALA A 3 4.61 17.52 -2.31
N GLY A 4 5.12 17.38 -3.54
CA GLY A 4 6.20 16.44 -3.85
C GLY A 4 5.92 15.28 -4.81
N ALA A 5 4.75 15.18 -5.47
CA ALA A 5 4.57 14.13 -6.48
C ALA A 5 5.38 14.43 -7.74
N ARG A 6 6.44 13.66 -7.99
CA ARG A 6 7.19 13.71 -9.26
C ARG A 6 6.59 12.71 -10.24
N ASP A 7 6.28 13.15 -11.46
CA ASP A 7 6.03 12.24 -12.57
C ASP A 7 7.36 11.55 -12.93
N VAL A 8 7.38 10.22 -13.00
CA VAL A 8 8.60 9.46 -13.32
C VAL A 8 8.70 9.09 -14.81
N GLY A 9 8.01 9.81 -15.70
CA GLY A 9 8.11 9.67 -17.16
C GLY A 9 7.33 8.50 -17.76
N SER A 10 6.64 7.72 -16.91
CA SER A 10 5.79 6.58 -17.31
C SER A 10 4.29 6.83 -17.09
N GLY A 11 3.91 8.06 -16.73
CA GLY A 11 2.55 8.40 -16.29
C GLY A 11 2.23 7.96 -14.86
N ALA A 12 3.20 7.34 -14.16
CA ALA A 12 3.13 7.05 -12.74
C ALA A 12 3.77 8.16 -11.89
N LEU A 13 3.23 8.36 -10.69
CA LEU A 13 3.78 9.28 -9.69
C LEU A 13 4.78 8.56 -8.79
N ASN A 14 5.80 9.25 -8.31
CA ASN A 14 6.58 8.81 -7.15
C ASN A 14 6.17 9.63 -5.92
N GLY A 15 5.32 9.04 -5.08
CA GLY A 15 4.73 9.71 -3.91
C GLY A 15 3.49 10.53 -4.25
N CYS A 16 2.32 9.89 -4.32
CA CYS A 16 1.07 10.56 -4.70
C CYS A 16 0.43 11.41 -3.58
N GLY A 17 1.00 11.41 -2.37
CA GLY A 17 0.47 12.17 -1.24
C GLY A 17 -0.83 11.64 -0.64
N VAL A 18 -1.32 10.47 -1.08
CA VAL A 18 -2.54 9.88 -0.50
C VAL A 18 -2.31 9.61 0.99
N GLU A 19 -3.30 9.95 1.81
CA GLU A 19 -3.27 9.76 3.24
C GLU A 19 -4.29 8.71 3.68
N VAL A 20 -3.83 7.76 4.49
CA VAL A 20 -4.68 6.76 5.14
C VAL A 20 -4.67 7.06 6.63
N GLY A 21 -5.75 7.66 7.13
CA GLY A 21 -5.88 8.06 8.53
C GLY A 21 -6.19 6.92 9.49
N ARG A 22 -6.17 7.20 10.80
CA ARG A 22 -6.47 6.22 11.87
C ARG A 22 -7.80 5.49 11.70
N GLY A 23 -8.87 6.17 11.26
CA GLY A 23 -10.17 5.53 11.03
C GLY A 23 -10.15 4.48 9.90
N SER A 24 -9.40 4.75 8.83
CA SER A 24 -9.13 3.77 7.76
C SER A 24 -8.08 2.73 8.17
N ALA A 25 -7.16 3.08 9.07
CA ALA A 25 -6.20 2.14 9.66
C ALA A 25 -6.83 1.16 10.66
N ASN A 26 -7.99 1.48 11.25
CA ASN A 26 -8.78 0.52 12.01
C ASN A 26 -9.29 -0.64 11.13
N LYS A 27 -9.25 -0.50 9.79
CA LYS A 27 -9.48 -1.60 8.84
C LYS A 27 -8.24 -2.46 8.62
N LEU A 28 -7.06 -2.02 9.10
CA LEU A 28 -5.83 -2.79 9.09
C LEU A 28 -5.69 -3.47 10.45
N ASP A 29 -6.24 -4.68 10.56
CA ASP A 29 -6.07 -5.46 11.77
C ASP A 29 -4.57 -5.65 12.05
N LYS A 30 -4.16 -5.37 13.30
CA LYS A 30 -2.78 -5.50 13.78
C LYS A 30 -2.34 -6.96 13.90
N ASN A 31 -3.30 -7.85 14.05
CA ASN A 31 -3.12 -9.30 14.12
C ASN A 31 -3.25 -9.97 12.75
N ASP A 32 -3.53 -9.19 11.70
CA ASP A 32 -3.67 -9.72 10.36
C ASP A 32 -2.37 -10.42 9.92
N PRO A 33 -2.44 -11.68 9.43
CA PRO A 33 -1.26 -12.42 8.97
C PRO A 33 -0.42 -11.66 7.93
N ILE A 34 -1.05 -10.83 7.08
CA ILE A 34 -0.33 -10.05 6.06
C ILE A 34 0.62 -9.02 6.69
N GLN A 35 0.38 -8.62 7.95
CA GLN A 35 1.30 -7.75 8.69
C GLN A 35 2.66 -8.40 8.91
N ALA A 36 2.76 -9.74 8.89
CA ALA A 36 4.02 -10.45 9.00
C ALA A 36 5.02 -10.06 7.89
N HIS A 37 4.54 -9.75 6.68
CA HIS A 37 5.39 -9.27 5.58
C HIS A 37 5.92 -7.85 5.81
N TYR A 38 5.30 -7.08 6.70
CA TYR A 38 5.69 -5.69 7.00
C TYR A 38 6.34 -5.54 8.38
N ARG A 39 6.38 -6.60 9.19
CA ARG A 39 7.09 -6.63 10.47
C ARG A 39 8.59 -6.79 10.21
N LYS A 40 9.41 -5.92 10.77
CA LYS A 40 10.86 -6.17 10.81
C LYS A 40 11.14 -7.34 11.75
N SER A 41 11.97 -8.28 11.33
CA SER A 41 12.52 -9.32 12.20
C SER A 41 13.61 -8.71 13.10
N GLY A 42 13.47 -8.86 14.43
CA GLY A 42 14.47 -8.42 15.41
C GLY A 42 13.86 -7.88 16.72
N GLY A 43 14.59 -8.05 17.83
CA GLY A 43 14.15 -7.78 19.22
C GLY A 43 13.69 -6.35 19.55
N LEU A 44 13.74 -5.41 18.61
CA LEU A 44 13.21 -4.05 18.73
C LEU A 44 11.73 -3.91 18.29
N SER A 45 11.09 -5.02 17.86
CA SER A 45 9.69 -5.04 17.38
C SER A 45 8.64 -4.56 18.39
N ALA A 46 8.96 -4.56 19.68
CA ALA A 46 8.03 -4.23 20.76
C ALA A 46 7.63 -2.74 20.84
N ILE A 47 8.36 -1.83 20.18
CA ILE A 47 8.19 -0.37 20.36
C ILE A 47 7.28 0.26 19.29
N THR A 48 6.96 -0.45 18.20
CA THR A 48 6.21 0.14 17.08
C THR A 48 4.69 -0.05 17.25
N GLY A 49 3.96 1.05 17.52
CA GLY A 49 2.52 1.09 17.84
C GLY A 49 1.56 0.67 16.69
N ALA A 50 0.31 1.17 16.68
CA ALA A 50 -0.80 0.74 15.80
C ALA A 50 -0.50 0.66 14.28
N PHE A 51 0.58 1.30 13.84
CA PHE A 51 1.06 1.30 12.48
C PHE A 51 2.33 0.47 12.26
N GLY A 52 2.78 -0.37 13.20
CA GLY A 52 3.99 -1.20 13.06
C GLY A 52 5.17 -0.45 12.43
N ASP A 53 6.14 -1.18 11.90
CA ASP A 53 7.18 -0.62 11.05
C ASP A 53 6.68 -0.46 9.60
N LYS A 54 5.48 0.11 9.39
CA LYS A 54 4.80 0.23 8.07
C LYS A 54 5.45 1.26 7.13
N LYS A 55 6.75 1.55 7.27
CA LYS A 55 7.55 2.34 6.31
C LYS A 55 7.85 1.57 5.01
N THR A 56 7.37 0.33 4.90
CA THR A 56 7.70 -0.65 3.85
C THR A 56 6.55 -0.94 2.89
N MET A 57 5.36 -0.35 3.09
CA MET A 57 4.22 -0.58 2.18
C MET A 57 4.31 0.30 0.93
N TYR A 58 4.47 -0.32 -0.24
CA TYR A 58 4.25 0.36 -1.51
C TYR A 58 2.82 0.95 -1.59
N CYS A 59 2.66 2.05 -2.33
CA CYS A 59 1.39 2.76 -2.44
C CYS A 59 0.25 1.86 -2.90
N HIS A 60 0.55 0.94 -3.81
CA HIS A 60 -0.42 -0.02 -4.36
C HIS A 60 -0.79 -1.16 -3.39
N HIS A 61 -0.07 -1.37 -2.29
CA HIS A 61 -0.43 -2.41 -1.30
C HIS A 61 -1.70 -2.05 -0.52
N LEU A 62 -2.09 -0.77 -0.48
CA LEU A 62 -3.32 -0.31 0.14
C LEU A 62 -4.27 0.28 -0.91
N SER A 63 -5.57 0.14 -0.69
CA SER A 63 -6.59 0.92 -1.39
C SER A 63 -6.67 2.36 -0.86
N ALA A 64 -7.37 3.24 -1.57
CA ALA A 64 -7.59 4.63 -1.13
C ALA A 64 -8.37 4.71 0.19
N ASP A 65 -9.19 3.71 0.49
CA ASP A 65 -9.98 3.63 1.73
C ASP A 65 -9.28 2.89 2.88
N GLY A 66 -7.99 2.55 2.70
CA GLY A 66 -7.12 1.99 3.74
C GLY A 66 -7.26 0.49 3.99
N ARG A 67 -7.71 -0.30 3.01
CA ARG A 67 -7.70 -1.77 3.06
C ARG A 67 -6.49 -2.32 2.33
N PHE A 68 -6.09 -3.55 2.62
CA PHE A 68 -5.12 -4.26 1.79
C PHE A 68 -5.68 -4.47 0.38
N ALA A 69 -4.93 -4.00 -0.63
CA ALA A 69 -5.38 -3.98 -2.01
C ALA A 69 -5.66 -5.38 -2.57
N VAL A 70 -4.80 -6.36 -2.27
CA VAL A 70 -5.01 -7.76 -2.67
C VAL A 70 -6.35 -8.30 -2.14
N ARG A 71 -6.72 -7.96 -0.91
CA ARG A 71 -8.00 -8.37 -0.32
C ARG A 71 -9.19 -7.60 -0.87
N ALA A 72 -9.03 -6.31 -1.13
CA ALA A 72 -10.07 -5.53 -1.79
C ALA A 72 -10.38 -6.09 -3.18
N LEU A 73 -9.35 -6.52 -3.93
CA LEU A 73 -9.51 -7.23 -5.20
C LEU A 73 -10.18 -8.59 -5.04
N ALA A 74 -9.72 -9.40 -4.09
CA ALA A 74 -10.31 -10.72 -3.83
C ALA A 74 -11.79 -10.63 -3.44
N ALA A 75 -12.15 -9.66 -2.58
CA ALA A 75 -13.52 -9.40 -2.19
C ALA A 75 -14.38 -8.93 -3.36
N SER A 76 -13.85 -8.05 -4.23
CA SER A 76 -14.53 -7.63 -5.47
C SER A 76 -14.80 -8.83 -6.38
N ALA A 77 -13.80 -9.71 -6.56
CA ALA A 77 -13.95 -10.92 -7.36
C ALA A 77 -14.99 -11.90 -6.79
N ALA A 78 -14.99 -12.10 -5.47
CA ALA A 78 -15.98 -12.95 -4.78
C ALA A 78 -17.41 -12.39 -4.90
N ALA A 79 -17.57 -11.07 -5.02
CA ALA A 79 -18.85 -10.41 -5.26
C ALA A 79 -19.28 -10.42 -6.74
N GLY A 80 -18.64 -11.22 -7.60
CA GLY A 80 -18.93 -11.30 -9.04
C GLY A 80 -18.15 -10.32 -9.91
N GLY A 81 -17.23 -9.56 -9.32
CA GLY A 81 -16.29 -8.70 -10.06
C GLY A 81 -15.30 -9.51 -10.91
N LYS A 82 -14.84 -8.94 -12.01
CA LYS A 82 -13.78 -9.55 -12.82
C LYS A 82 -12.42 -9.27 -12.20
N ARG A 83 -11.54 -10.26 -12.22
CA ARG A 83 -10.13 -10.08 -11.88
C ARG A 83 -9.49 -9.04 -12.82
N PRO A 84 -8.67 -8.10 -12.31
CA PRO A 84 -7.97 -7.13 -13.14
C PRO A 84 -7.14 -7.82 -14.23
N ARG A 85 -7.19 -7.29 -15.46
CA ARG A 85 -6.42 -7.82 -16.60
C ARG A 85 -5.35 -6.84 -17.10
N SER A 86 -5.35 -5.63 -16.57
CA SER A 86 -4.40 -4.59 -16.90
C SER A 86 -3.98 -3.81 -15.65
N ALA A 87 -2.86 -3.10 -15.74
CA ALA A 87 -2.42 -2.22 -14.67
C ALA A 87 -3.47 -1.13 -14.38
N ALA A 88 -4.14 -0.63 -15.42
CA ALA A 88 -5.22 0.35 -15.28
C ALA A 88 -6.39 -0.19 -14.44
N ASP A 89 -6.79 -1.45 -14.66
CA ASP A 89 -7.85 -2.10 -13.87
C ASP A 89 -7.47 -2.21 -12.39
N VAL A 90 -6.21 -2.55 -12.10
CA VAL A 90 -5.71 -2.62 -10.72
C VAL A 90 -5.79 -1.24 -10.06
N TRP A 91 -5.29 -0.20 -10.71
CA TRP A 91 -5.31 1.17 -10.18
C TRP A 91 -6.75 1.68 -9.96
N ALA A 92 -7.64 1.40 -10.90
CA ALA A 92 -9.06 1.71 -10.78
C ALA A 92 -9.69 0.98 -9.58
N ALA A 93 -9.43 -0.31 -9.42
CA ALA A 93 -9.99 -1.12 -8.35
C ALA A 93 -9.49 -0.73 -6.95
N ILE A 94 -8.22 -0.31 -6.82
CA ILE A 94 -7.70 0.20 -5.54
C ILE A 94 -8.09 1.66 -5.28
N GLY A 95 -8.65 2.35 -6.28
CA GLY A 95 -9.14 3.72 -6.19
C GLY A 95 -8.05 4.79 -6.13
N LYS A 96 -6.89 4.54 -6.76
CA LYS A 96 -5.73 5.47 -6.72
C LYS A 96 -5.21 5.75 -8.12
N ARG A 97 -4.50 6.87 -8.25
CA ARG A 97 -3.66 7.14 -9.42
C ARG A 97 -2.43 6.20 -9.44
N PRO A 98 -1.92 5.85 -10.63
CA PRO A 98 -0.65 5.13 -10.76
C PRO A 98 0.47 5.77 -9.94
N CYS A 99 1.05 4.98 -9.03
CA CYS A 99 2.02 5.47 -8.06
C CYS A 99 3.04 4.40 -7.69
N VAL A 100 4.32 4.71 -7.83
CA VAL A 100 5.46 3.89 -7.40
C VAL A 100 5.97 4.27 -6.00
N GLY A 101 5.33 5.26 -5.35
CA GLY A 101 5.70 5.72 -4.01
C GLY A 101 5.44 4.68 -2.90
N ARG A 102 5.77 5.05 -1.66
CA ARG A 102 5.52 4.22 -0.46
C ARG A 102 4.85 5.00 0.66
N PHE A 103 4.15 4.29 1.52
CA PHE A 103 3.61 4.87 2.74
C PHE A 103 4.69 5.03 3.81
N ALA A 104 4.70 6.20 4.46
CA ALA A 104 5.42 6.46 5.68
C ALA A 104 4.45 6.95 6.75
N TYR A 105 4.65 6.53 8.00
CA TYR A 105 3.87 7.05 9.11
C TYR A 105 4.23 8.50 9.40
N ASN A 106 3.23 9.38 9.37
CA ASN A 106 3.34 10.78 9.77
C ASN A 106 2.85 10.93 11.22
N PRO A 107 3.77 11.08 12.21
CA PRO A 107 3.39 11.14 13.62
C PRO A 107 2.61 12.40 13.99
N ARG A 108 2.81 13.52 13.26
CA ARG A 108 2.09 14.77 13.51
C ARG A 108 0.61 14.65 13.15
N ARG A 109 0.30 13.83 12.14
CA ARG A 109 -1.07 13.61 11.66
C ARG A 109 -1.68 12.29 12.16
N GLY A 110 -0.86 11.39 12.68
CA GLY A 110 -1.28 10.03 13.03
C GLY A 110 -1.75 9.21 11.82
N THR A 111 -1.25 9.51 10.62
CA THR A 111 -1.69 8.90 9.35
C THR A 111 -0.54 8.25 8.61
N LEU A 112 -0.83 7.31 7.71
CA LEU A 112 0.13 6.88 6.69
C LEU A 112 0.02 7.82 5.50
N VAL A 113 1.13 8.38 5.04
CA VAL A 113 1.18 9.29 3.90
C VAL A 113 2.08 8.70 2.82
N CYS A 114 1.60 8.64 1.58
CA CYS A 114 2.41 8.18 0.47
C CYS A 114 3.42 9.25 0.05
N GLY A 115 4.71 8.94 0.18
CA GLY A 115 5.83 9.78 -0.23
C GLY A 115 6.71 9.11 -1.28
N GLU A 116 7.72 9.86 -1.72
CA GLU A 116 8.70 9.45 -2.71
C GLU A 116 9.55 8.26 -2.20
N ILE A 117 9.90 7.36 -3.11
CA ILE A 117 10.93 6.35 -2.91
C ILE A 117 12.22 6.86 -3.56
N THR A 118 13.26 6.95 -2.75
CA THR A 118 14.62 7.30 -3.18
C THR A 118 15.50 6.06 -3.38
N GLU A 119 15.15 4.94 -2.74
CA GLU A 119 15.89 3.66 -2.81
C GLU A 119 14.91 2.48 -2.81
N ALA A 120 15.11 1.52 -3.72
CA ALA A 120 14.35 0.26 -3.79
C ALA A 120 14.85 -0.74 -2.73
N GLY A 121 14.52 -0.49 -1.46
CA GLY A 121 15.02 -1.29 -0.33
C GLY A 121 14.04 -2.33 0.23
N HIS A 122 12.84 -2.47 -0.34
CA HIS A 122 11.73 -3.22 0.28
C HIS A 122 10.98 -4.17 -0.67
N ASP A 123 11.67 -4.67 -1.69
CA ASP A 123 11.10 -5.56 -2.71
C ASP A 123 10.66 -6.92 -2.15
N ASN A 124 11.22 -7.34 -1.01
CA ASN A 124 10.79 -8.55 -0.30
C ASN A 124 9.33 -8.49 0.17
N THR A 125 8.77 -7.29 0.34
CA THR A 125 7.37 -7.09 0.68
C THR A 125 6.46 -6.99 -0.53
N CYS A 126 6.99 -6.94 -1.76
CA CYS A 126 6.23 -6.94 -3.01
C CYS A 126 6.12 -8.37 -3.54
N ASN A 127 5.08 -9.09 -3.16
CA ASN A 127 4.86 -10.49 -3.53
C ASN A 127 3.36 -10.73 -3.81
N LYS A 128 2.95 -11.97 -4.13
CA LYS A 128 1.56 -12.28 -4.49
C LYS A 128 0.55 -12.05 -3.35
N GLU A 129 0.99 -11.97 -2.10
CA GLU A 129 0.10 -11.77 -0.95
C GLU A 129 -0.16 -10.29 -0.68
N THR A 130 0.76 -9.42 -1.09
CA THR A 130 0.77 -7.99 -0.78
C THR A 130 0.55 -7.09 -1.98
N CYS A 131 1.03 -7.51 -3.16
CA CYS A 131 0.98 -6.74 -4.39
C CYS A 131 -0.23 -7.14 -5.25
N PRO A 132 -1.22 -6.25 -5.47
CA PRO A 132 -2.37 -6.52 -6.33
C PRO A 132 -2.00 -6.83 -7.80
N PHE A 133 -0.87 -6.35 -8.31
CA PHE A 133 -0.41 -6.67 -9.67
C PHE A 133 0.04 -8.13 -9.75
N LEU A 134 0.97 -8.53 -8.89
CA LEU A 134 1.45 -9.91 -8.79
C LEU A 134 0.31 -10.89 -8.44
N ALA A 135 -0.57 -10.50 -7.51
CA ALA A 135 -1.76 -11.26 -7.16
C ALA A 135 -2.70 -11.44 -8.35
N SER A 136 -2.74 -10.47 -9.27
CA SER A 136 -3.53 -10.52 -10.50
C SER A 136 -2.81 -11.24 -11.65
N GLY A 137 -1.52 -11.54 -11.54
CA GLY A 137 -0.70 -12.14 -12.60
C GLY A 137 -0.16 -11.13 -13.59
N LEU A 138 -0.02 -9.87 -13.16
CA LEU A 138 0.47 -8.75 -13.94
C LEU A 138 1.89 -8.36 -13.48
N PRO A 139 2.70 -7.77 -14.38
CA PRO A 139 4.01 -7.22 -14.02
C PRO A 139 3.90 -6.01 -13.08
#